data_AF-A0A6L3XZB3-F1
#
_entry.id   AF-A0A6L3XZB3-F1
#
_cell.length_a   1.000
_cell.length_b   1.000
_cell.length_c   1.000
_cell.angle_alpha   90.00
_cell.angle_beta   90.00
_cell.angle_gamma   90.00
#
_symmetry.space_group_name_H-M   'P 1'
#
loop_
_entity.id
_entity.type
_entity.pdbx_description
1 polymer ?
#
loop_
_entity_poly.entity_id
_entity_poly.type
_entity_poly.pdbx_seq_one_letter_code
_entity_poly.pdbx_strand_id
1 'polypeptide(L)' 'EVNASPGLEGVEKTTGVDIAGKMIAWIERHATPGFCLKTGG' A
#
# COMPACT_ATOMS: atom_id res chain seq x y z
N GLU A 1 -5.91 1.26 -19.70
CA GLU A 1 -6.16 2.15 -18.55
C GLU A 1 -5.48 1.55 -17.34
N VAL A 2 -4.75 2.33 -16.54
CA VAL A 2 -4.04 1.85 -15.36
C VAL A 2 -4.54 2.65 -14.16
N ASN A 3 -5.14 1.98 -13.17
CA ASN A 3 -5.66 2.62 -11.97
C ASN A 3 -4.60 2.60 -10.86
N ALA A 4 -4.27 3.78 -10.33
CA ALA A 4 -3.33 3.90 -9.20
C ALA A 4 -3.96 3.45 -7.86
N SER A 5 -5.28 3.39 -7.78
CA SER A 5 -6.03 2.97 -6.57
C SER A 5 -7.22 2.07 -6.93
N PRO A 6 -7.00 0.81 -7.33
CA PRO A 6 -8.08 -0.15 -7.49
C PRO A 6 -8.64 -0.59 -6.13
N GLY A 7 -9.92 -0.93 -6.07
CA GLY A 7 -10.50 -1.58 -4.89
C GLY A 7 -9.92 -2.98 -4.70
N LEU A 8 -9.46 -3.30 -3.49
CA LEU A 8 -8.75 -4.55 -3.21
C LEU A 8 -9.67 -5.72 -2.78
N GLU A 9 -10.84 -5.43 -2.21
CA GLU A 9 -11.68 -6.47 -1.58
C GLU A 9 -12.05 -7.63 -2.53
N GLY A 10 -12.47 -7.32 -3.75
CA GLY A 10 -12.90 -8.34 -4.72
C GLY A 10 -11.73 -9.19 -5.24
N VAL A 11 -10.56 -8.58 -5.46
CA VAL A 11 -9.39 -9.29 -5.97
C VAL A 11 -8.74 -10.14 -4.88
N GLU A 12 -8.69 -9.66 -3.64
CA GLU A 12 -8.15 -10.43 -2.50
C GLU A 12 -9.04 -11.64 -2.19
N LYS A 13 -10.37 -11.47 -2.17
CA LYS A 13 -11.32 -12.59 -1.99
C LYS A 13 -11.24 -13.63 -3.11
N THR A 14 -11.01 -13.19 -4.35
CA THR A 14 -11.00 -14.08 -5.53
C THR A 14 -9.67 -14.80 -5.71
N THR A 15 -8.56 -14.14 -5.42
CA THR A 15 -7.21 -14.68 -5.64
C THR A 15 -6.59 -15.28 -4.38
N GLY A 16 -7.11 -14.96 -3.20
CA GLY A 16 -6.52 -15.32 -1.91
C GLY A 16 -5.18 -14.61 -1.63
N VAL A 17 -4.80 -13.64 -2.47
CA VAL A 17 -3.58 -12.87 -2.30
C VAL A 17 -3.87 -11.68 -1.38
N ASP A 18 -3.11 -11.56 -0.30
CA ASP A 18 -3.13 -10.38 0.58
C ASP A 18 -2.32 -9.24 -0.07
N ILE A 19 -3.03 -8.35 -0.76
CA ILE A 19 -2.46 -7.21 -1.47
C ILE A 19 -2.20 -6.08 -0.49
N ALA A 20 -3.11 -5.86 0.47
CA ALA A 20 -2.94 -4.85 1.51
C ALA A 20 -1.67 -5.10 2.33
N GLY A 21 -1.45 -6.34 2.78
CA GLY A 21 -0.23 -6.73 3.51
C GLY A 21 1.03 -6.57 2.67
N LYS A 22 0.98 -6.88 1.36
CA LYS A 22 2.09 -6.64 0.43
C LYS A 22 2.42 -5.16 0.28
N MET A 23 1.41 -4.29 0.25
CA MET A 23 1.61 -2.84 0.17
C MET A 23 2.27 -2.31 1.44
N ILE A 24 1.78 -2.71 2.62
CA ILE A 24 2.39 -2.34 3.91
C ILE A 24 3.84 -2.82 3.98
N ALA A 25 4.09 -4.10 3.70
CA ALA A 25 5.45 -4.66 3.73
C ALA A 25 6.40 -3.97 2.75
N TRP A 26 5.88 -3.53 1.60
CA TRP A 26 6.67 -2.76 0.64
C TRP A 26 7.01 -1.38 1.19
N ILE A 27 6.03 -0.69 1.78
CA ILE A 27 6.23 0.61 2.45
C ILE A 27 7.23 0.46 3.58
N GLU A 28 7.09 -0.52 4.47
CA GLU A 28 8.02 -0.74 5.59
C GLU A 28 9.47 -0.97 5.12
N ARG A 29 9.66 -1.69 4.01
CA ARG A 29 11.00 -1.95 3.45
C ARG A 29 11.65 -0.72 2.80
N HIS A 30 10.84 0.19 2.26
CA HIS A 30 11.33 1.38 1.54
C HIS A 30 11.21 2.67 2.35
N ALA A 31 10.47 2.65 3.45
CA ALA A 31 10.33 3.76 4.36
C ALA A 31 11.67 4.00 5.07
N THR A 32 12.25 5.17 4.83
CA THR A 32 13.42 5.61 5.59
C THR A 32 12.99 5.90 7.04
N PRO A 33 13.62 5.27 8.05
CA PRO A 33 13.33 5.58 9.44
C PRO A 33 13.56 7.08 9.70
N GLY A 34 12.54 7.76 10.22
CA GLY A 34 12.55 9.22 10.45
C GLY A 34 11.83 10.06 9.40
N PHE A 35 11.14 9.46 8.42
CA PHE A 35 10.23 10.22 7.55
C PHE A 35 9.00 10.70 8.33
N CYS A 36 9.11 11.88 8.93
CA CYS A 36 7.96 12.66 9.37
C CYS A 36 7.47 13.48 8.18
N LEU A 37 6.20 13.31 7.78
CA LEU A 37 5.52 14.30 6.95
C LEU A 37 5.59 15.62 7.71
N LYS A 38 6.37 16.60 7.23
CA LYS A 38 6.23 17.99 7.68
C LYS A 38 4.90 18.51 7.14
N THR A 39 3.78 18.11 7.74
CA THR A 39 2.53 18.85 7.66
C THR A 39 2.73 20.11 8.49
N GLY A 40 3.00 21.22 7.82
CA GLY A 40 3.23 22.51 8.46
C GLY A 40 3.73 23.56 7.48
N GLY A 41 2.81 24.09 6.68
CA GLY A 41 2.94 25.27 5.85
C GLY A 41 1.55 25.78 5.54
#